data_AF-A0A1J8R8I8-F1
#
_entry.id   AF-A0A1J8R8I8-F1
#
_cell.length_a   1.000
_cell.length_b   1.000
_cell.length_c   1.000
_cell.angle_alpha   90.00
_cell.angle_beta   90.00
_cell.angle_gamma   90.00
#
_symmetry.space_group_name_H-M   'P 1'
#
loop_
_entity.id
_entity.type
_entity.pdbx_description
1 polymer ?
#
loop_
_entity_poly.entity_id
_entity_poly.type
_entity_poly.pdbx_seq_one_letter_code
_entity_poly.pdbx_strand_id
1 'polypeptide(L)'
;MAIVKKGGDRQEVHEKIRVLSHEAAHQVKNLGLENDLIERVQNDPYFSPIHDELEQLLDPQTFIGRAPEQVDNFLKEWVEPALAEDELKVAVSAGGKVALNV
;
A
#
# COMPACT_ATOMS: atom_id res chain seq x y z
N MET A 1 10.55 -9.33 6.95
CA MET A 1 9.79 -10.47 6.41
C MET A 1 9.27 -11.27 7.60
N ALA A 2 7.97 -11.55 7.66
CA ALA A 2 7.34 -12.20 8.83
C ALA A 2 7.97 -13.56 9.17
N ILE A 3 8.30 -14.37 8.17
CA ILE A 3 9.02 -15.65 8.35
C ILE A 3 10.36 -15.50 9.08
N VAL A 4 11.14 -14.44 8.80
CA VAL A 4 12.41 -14.19 9.51
C VAL A 4 12.15 -13.87 10.98
N LYS A 5 11.06 -13.17 11.30
CA LYS A 5 10.66 -12.93 12.70
C LYS A 5 10.26 -14.22 13.43
N LYS A 6 9.83 -15.24 12.68
CA LYS A 6 9.54 -16.60 13.19
C LYS A 6 10.77 -17.53 13.17
N GLY A 7 11.96 -16.99 12.88
CA GLY A 7 13.22 -17.75 12.89
C GLY A 7 13.59 -18.43 11.56
N GLY A 8 12.87 -18.16 10.47
CA GLY A 8 13.21 -18.68 9.14
C GLY A 8 14.38 -17.94 8.49
N ASP A 9 15.05 -18.59 7.54
CA ASP A 9 16.16 -18.00 6.79
C ASP A 9 15.68 -16.92 5.81
N ARG A 10 16.44 -15.81 5.75
CA ARG A 10 16.08 -14.65 4.92
C ARG A 10 16.24 -14.92 3.43
N GLN A 11 17.25 -15.68 3.03
CA GLN A 11 17.47 -15.99 1.62
C GLN A 11 16.45 -17.01 1.10
N GLU A 12 16.16 -18.04 1.89
CA GLU A 12 15.15 -19.03 1.52
C GLU A 12 13.77 -18.40 1.34
N VAL A 13 13.31 -17.56 2.29
CA VAL A 13 12.00 -16.89 2.15
C VAL A 13 11.98 -15.94 0.97
N HIS A 14 13.07 -15.22 0.71
CA HIS A 14 13.14 -14.28 -0.40
C HIS A 14 13.05 -15.01 -1.75
N GLU A 15 13.78 -16.11 -1.90
CA GLU A 15 13.76 -16.91 -3.12
C GLU A 15 12.39 -17.54 -3.37
N LYS A 16 11.75 -18.10 -2.34
CA LYS A 16 10.39 -18.63 -2.48
C LYS A 16 9.37 -17.56 -2.90
N ILE A 17 9.37 -16.41 -2.23
CA ILE A 17 8.49 -15.29 -2.64
C ILE A 17 8.80 -14.82 -4.06
N ARG A 18 10.08 -14.76 -4.44
CA ARG A 18 10.51 -14.37 -5.79
C ARG A 18 9.89 -15.29 -6.85
N VAL A 19 9.97 -16.60 -6.67
CA VAL A 19 9.40 -17.59 -7.60
C VAL A 19 7.89 -17.42 -7.71
N LEU A 20 7.16 -17.44 -6.58
CA LEU A 20 5.70 -17.28 -6.58
C LEU A 20 5.25 -15.95 -7.20
N SER A 21 6.00 -14.87 -6.98
CA SER A 21 5.70 -13.56 -7.56
C SER A 21 5.88 -13.55 -9.08
N HIS A 22 6.86 -14.28 -9.62
CA HIS A 22 7.04 -14.40 -11.08
C HIS A 22 5.91 -15.20 -11.72
N GLU A 23 5.45 -16.26 -11.07
CA GLU A 23 4.33 -17.07 -11.55
C GLU A 23 3.01 -16.27 -11.54
N ALA A 24 2.72 -15.55 -10.45
CA ALA A 24 1.56 -14.67 -10.36
C ALA A 24 1.63 -13.53 -11.39
N ALA A 25 2.82 -12.94 -11.60
CA ALA A 25 3.03 -11.95 -12.64
C ALA A 25 2.83 -12.53 -14.05
N HIS A 26 3.22 -13.78 -14.29
CA HIS A 26 2.97 -14.46 -15.56
C HIS A 26 1.46 -14.63 -15.79
N GLN A 27 0.72 -15.06 -14.77
CA GLN A 27 -0.73 -15.22 -14.81
C GLN A 27 -1.44 -13.92 -15.22
N VAL A 28 -1.08 -12.81 -14.58
CA VAL A 28 -1.67 -11.50 -14.92
C VAL A 28 -1.26 -11.05 -16.32
N LYS A 29 0.03 -11.07 -16.63
CA LYS A 29 0.55 -10.40 -17.83
C LYS A 29 0.39 -11.20 -19.12
N ASN A 30 0.48 -12.53 -19.05
CA ASN A 30 0.48 -13.38 -20.24
C ASN A 30 -0.86 -14.10 -20.42
N LEU A 31 -1.59 -14.35 -19.34
CA LEU A 31 -2.87 -15.05 -19.39
C LEU A 31 -4.08 -14.12 -19.20
N GLY A 32 -3.86 -12.88 -18.76
CA GLY A 32 -4.93 -11.90 -18.53
C GLY A 32 -5.86 -12.28 -17.37
N LEU A 33 -5.35 -13.04 -16.41
CA LEU A 33 -6.08 -13.52 -15.24
C LEU A 33 -5.82 -12.64 -14.01
N GLU A 34 -6.57 -12.87 -12.95
CA GLU A 34 -6.38 -12.18 -11.66
C GLU A 34 -5.03 -12.51 -11.02
N ASN A 35 -4.59 -11.66 -10.09
CA ASN A 35 -3.36 -11.89 -9.34
C ASN A 35 -3.60 -12.87 -8.18
N ASP A 36 -3.00 -14.05 -8.25
CA ASP A 36 -3.17 -15.14 -7.28
C ASP A 36 -2.01 -15.29 -6.29
N LEU A 37 -1.12 -14.29 -6.15
CA LEU A 37 0.07 -14.40 -5.30
C LEU A 37 -0.26 -14.80 -3.85
N ILE A 38 -1.31 -14.22 -3.27
CA ILE A 38 -1.68 -14.50 -1.88
C ILE A 38 -2.21 -15.93 -1.73
N GLU A 39 -2.97 -16.42 -2.69
CA GLU A 39 -3.44 -17.81 -2.72
C GLU A 39 -2.26 -18.78 -2.84
N ARG A 40 -1.27 -18.47 -3.68
CA ARG A 40 -0.03 -19.27 -3.79
C ARG A 40 0.73 -19.33 -2.47
N VAL A 41 0.85 -18.20 -1.78
CA VAL A 41 1.50 -18.12 -0.46
C VAL A 41 0.75 -18.95 0.57
N GLN A 42 -0.59 -18.86 0.63
CA GLN A 42 -1.43 -19.66 1.54
C GLN A 42 -1.35 -21.16 1.28
N ASN A 43 -1.14 -21.56 0.03
CA ASN A 43 -1.06 -22.97 -0.36
C ASN A 43 0.35 -23.57 -0.26
N ASP A 44 1.41 -22.78 -0.11
CA ASP A 44 2.78 -23.28 0.08
C ASP A 44 3.04 -23.51 1.59
N PRO A 45 3.26 -24.78 2.02
CA PRO A 45 3.46 -25.12 3.43
C PRO A 45 4.62 -24.38 4.11
N TYR A 46 5.58 -23.88 3.34
CA TYR A 46 6.68 -23.05 3.86
C TYR A 46 6.17 -21.79 4.59
N PHE A 47 5.05 -21.21 4.14
CA PHE A 47 4.49 -20.00 4.74
C PHE A 47 3.49 -20.26 5.87
N SER A 48 3.21 -21.53 6.20
CA SER A 48 2.31 -21.90 7.30
C SER A 48 2.49 -21.11 8.60
N PRO A 49 3.73 -20.78 9.05
CA PRO A 49 3.94 -20.03 10.29
C PRO A 49 3.44 -18.57 10.28
N ILE A 50 2.99 -18.04 9.14
CA ILE A 50 2.50 -16.66 9.01
C ILE A 50 1.09 -16.57 8.41
N HIS A 51 0.39 -17.69 8.19
CA HIS A 51 -0.92 -17.69 7.53
C HIS A 51 -1.96 -16.86 8.31
N ASP A 52 -1.90 -16.91 9.64
CA ASP A 52 -2.73 -16.13 10.56
C ASP A 52 -2.40 -14.63 10.57
N GLU A 53 -1.21 -14.25 10.11
CA GLU A 53 -0.76 -12.85 10.03
C GLU A 53 -1.02 -12.21 8.66
N LEU A 54 -1.39 -13.00 7.63
CA LEU A 54 -1.47 -12.51 6.25
C LEU A 54 -2.45 -11.34 6.07
N GLU A 55 -3.61 -11.37 6.72
CA GLU A 55 -4.59 -10.28 6.65
C GLU A 55 -3.99 -8.97 7.18
N GLN A 56 -3.34 -9.02 8.34
CA GLN A 56 -2.69 -7.85 8.94
C GLN A 56 -1.50 -7.36 8.13
N LEU A 57 -0.69 -8.27 7.58
CA LEU A 57 0.48 -7.94 6.77
C LEU A 57 0.12 -7.26 5.44
N LEU A 58 -1.12 -7.42 4.98
CA LEU A 58 -1.63 -6.88 3.73
C LEU A 58 -2.56 -5.68 3.92
N ASP A 59 -2.73 -5.17 5.15
CA ASP A 59 -3.53 -3.98 5.42
C ASP A 59 -2.94 -2.76 4.69
N PRO A 60 -3.64 -2.17 3.69
CA PRO A 60 -3.15 -1.04 2.90
C PRO A 60 -2.80 0.18 3.76
N GLN A 61 -3.43 0.38 4.92
CA GLN A 61 -3.14 1.49 5.81
C GLN A 61 -1.72 1.43 6.38
N THR A 62 -1.11 0.24 6.41
CA THR A 62 0.28 0.08 6.85
C THR A 62 1.31 0.42 5.77
N PHE A 63 0.88 0.62 4.51
CA PHE A 63 1.75 0.92 3.36
C PHE A 63 1.81 2.41 2.98
N ILE A 64 1.00 3.27 3.61
CA ILE A 64 0.95 4.70 3.29
C ILE A 64 1.98 5.54 4.06
N GLY A 65 2.75 4.93 4.95
CA GLY A 65 3.83 5.58 5.68
C GLY A 65 3.35 6.82 6.45
N ARG A 66 3.95 7.97 6.17
CA ARG A 66 3.62 9.26 6.81
C ARG A 66 2.76 10.18 5.93
N ALA A 67 2.10 9.63 4.90
CA ALA A 67 1.33 10.44 3.97
C ALA A 67 0.26 11.29 4.66
N PRO A 68 -0.53 10.78 5.64
CA PRO A 68 -1.50 11.60 6.35
C PRO A 68 -0.87 12.78 7.08
N GLU A 69 0.19 12.54 7.87
CA GLU A 69 0.85 13.60 8.64
C GLU A 69 1.57 14.60 7.74
N GLN A 70 2.09 14.15 6.60
CA GLN A 70 2.69 15.04 5.60
C GLN A 70 1.65 15.98 5.00
N VAL A 71 0.47 15.47 4.67
CA VAL A 71 -0.63 16.29 4.14
C VAL A 71 -1.13 17.27 5.19
N ASP A 72 -1.40 16.81 6.41
CA ASP A 72 -1.89 17.66 7.50
C ASP A 72 -0.90 18.80 7.82
N ASN A 73 0.39 18.48 7.92
CA ASN A 73 1.42 19.49 8.18
C ASN A 73 1.57 20.46 7.01
N PHE A 74 1.55 19.98 5.77
CA PHE A 74 1.65 20.85 4.61
C PHE A 74 0.47 21.82 4.53
N LEU A 75 -0.75 21.33 4.73
CA LEU A 75 -1.95 22.15 4.73
C LEU A 75 -1.86 23.24 5.80
N LYS A 76 -1.50 22.86 7.02
CA LYS A 76 -1.44 23.77 8.17
C LYS A 76 -0.30 24.79 8.11
N GLU A 77 0.90 24.35 7.75
CA GLU A 77 2.09 25.19 7.86
C GLU A 77 2.36 26.03 6.61
N TRP A 78 1.84 25.61 5.44
CA TRP A 78 2.16 26.24 4.16
C TRP A 78 0.92 26.76 3.44
N VAL A 79 -0.12 25.95 3.33
CA VAL A 79 -1.32 26.31 2.55
C VAL A 79 -2.17 27.33 3.29
N GLU A 80 -2.51 27.08 4.56
CA GLU A 80 -3.32 27.99 5.37
C GLU A 80 -2.70 29.39 5.48
N PRO A 81 -1.38 29.56 5.76
CA PRO A 81 -0.76 30.88 5.80
C PRO A 81 -0.71 31.57 4.44
N ALA A 82 -0.46 30.81 3.35
CA ALA A 82 -0.43 31.38 2.00
C ALA A 82 -1.81 31.89 1.54
N LEU A 83 -2.89 31.32 2.09
CA LEU A 83 -4.27 31.70 1.80
C LEU A 83 -4.88 32.61 2.88
N ALA A 84 -4.06 33.22 3.74
CA ALA A 84 -4.55 34.00 4.88
C ALA A 84 -5.19 35.35 4.48
N GLU A 85 -4.90 35.87 3.28
CA GLU A 85 -5.48 37.12 2.78
C GLU A 85 -6.98 36.98 2.51
N ASP A 86 -7.77 37.98 2.89
CA ASP A 86 -9.24 37.91 2.81
C ASP A 86 -9.74 37.73 1.37
N GLU A 87 -9.08 38.35 0.38
CA GLU A 87 -9.42 38.18 -1.04
C GLU A 87 -9.22 36.73 -1.50
N LEU A 88 -8.14 36.08 -1.05
CA LEU A 88 -7.86 34.67 -1.35
C LEU A 88 -8.84 33.73 -0.63
N LYS A 89 -9.20 34.02 0.62
CA LYS A 89 -10.23 33.25 1.35
C LYS A 89 -11.58 33.31 0.64
N VAL A 90 -11.98 34.49 0.17
CA VAL A 90 -13.22 34.68 -0.60
C VAL A 90 -13.14 33.87 -1.90
N ALA A 91 -12.04 33.98 -2.65
CA ALA A 91 -11.84 33.24 -3.90
C ALA A 91 -11.90 31.71 -3.70
N VAL A 92 -11.27 31.17 -2.66
CA VAL A 92 -11.29 29.73 -2.33
C VAL A 92 -12.69 29.29 -1.90
N SER A 93 -13.39 30.08 -1.07
CA SER A 93 -14.75 29.76 -0.62
C SER A 93 -15.80 29.82 -1.74
N ALA A 94 -15.55 30.62 -2.77
CA ALA A 94 -16.37 30.68 -3.98
C ALA A 94 -16.09 29.52 -4.94
N GLY A 95 -15.00 28.77 -4.72
CA GLY A 95 -14.66 27.57 -5.49
C GLY A 95 -15.61 26.41 -5.20
N GLY A 96 -16.14 25.78 -6.24
CA GLY A 96 -16.94 24.56 -6.12
C GLY A 96 -16.09 23.31 -5.98
N LYS A 97 -16.59 22.30 -5.27
CA LYS A 97 -16.00 20.95 -5.32
C LYS A 97 -16.15 20.41 -6.74
N VAL A 98 -15.03 20.16 -7.41
CA VAL A 98 -15.01 19.39 -8.65
C VAL A 98 -14.75 17.94 -8.26
N ALA A 99 -15.75 17.09 -8.45
CA ALA A 99 -15.53 15.65 -8.40
C ALA A 99 -14.74 15.25 -9.64
N LEU A 100 -13.48 14.88 -9.46
CA LEU A 100 -12.76 14.13 -10.47
C LEU A 100 -13.32 12.70 -10.40
N ASN A 101 -14.08 12.30 -11.40
CA ASN A 101 -14.43 10.89 -11.58
C ASN A 101 -13.13 10.17 -11.95
N VAL A 102 -12.48 9.56 -10.97
CA VAL A 102 -11.38 8.61 -11.15
C VAL A 102 -11.89 7.23 -10.84
#